data_AF-A0A101XM35-F1
#
_entry.id   AF-A0A101XM35-F1
#
_cell.length_a   1.000
_cell.length_b   1.000
_cell.length_c   1.000
_cell.angle_alpha   90.00
_cell.angle_beta   90.00
_cell.angle_gamma   90.00
#
_symmetry.space_group_name_H-M   'P 1'
#
loop_
_entity.id
_entity.type
_entity.pdbx_description
1 polymer ?
#
loop_
_entity_poly.entity_id
_entity_poly.type
_entity_poly.pdbx_seq_one_letter_code
_entity_poly.pdbx_strand_id
1 'polypeptide(L)' 'MEFWTFEELTKAYSEGKVHPLDLKNAVAEEVINYLNPIIKWFHGGPGTRLLEDMSNIMRITR' A
#
# COMPACT_ATOMS: atom_id res chain seq x y z
N MET A 1 5.29 -9.02 -16.97
CA MET A 1 6.03 -10.16 -16.39
C MET A 1 5.30 -10.53 -15.12
N GLU A 2 5.00 -11.80 -14.93
CA GLU A 2 4.23 -12.27 -13.77
C GLU A 2 5.03 -13.34 -13.04
N PHE A 3 4.90 -13.37 -11.72
CA PHE A 3 5.58 -14.30 -10.83
C PHE A 3 4.54 -14.98 -9.95
N TRP A 4 4.61 -16.31 -9.83
CA TRP A 4 3.61 -17.09 -9.10
C TRP A 4 4.10 -17.47 -7.70
N THR A 5 5.41 -17.35 -7.48
CA THR A 5 6.04 -17.56 -6.17
C THR A 5 6.99 -16.42 -5.83
N PHE A 6 7.23 -16.23 -4.53
CA PHE A 6 8.15 -15.19 -4.06
C PHE A 6 9.61 -15.51 -4.46
N GLU A 7 9.96 -16.80 -4.53
CA GLU A 7 11.27 -17.29 -4.93
C GLU A 7 11.58 -16.94 -6.39
N GLU A 8 10.60 -17.07 -7.29
CA GLU A 8 10.74 -16.69 -8.70
C GLU A 8 11.02 -15.19 -8.86
N LEU A 9 10.24 -14.36 -8.17
CA LEU A 9 10.43 -12.90 -8.16
C LEU A 9 11.81 -12.54 -7.62
N THR A 10 12.20 -13.12 -6.49
CA THR A 10 13.48 -12.83 -5.83
C THR A 10 14.65 -13.21 -6.72
N LYS A 11 14.57 -14.36 -7.41
CA LYS A 11 15.57 -14.80 -8.36
C LYS A 11 15.68 -13.85 -9.56
N ALA A 12 14.55 -13.44 -10.14
CA ALA A 12 14.57 -12.52 -11.27
C ALA A 12 15.12 -11.13 -10.89
N TYR A 13 14.82 -10.65 -9.69
CA TYR A 13 15.39 -9.41 -9.16
C TYR A 13 16.89 -9.52 -8.91
N SER A 14 17.36 -10.60 -8.28
CA SER A 14 18.79 -10.78 -7.98
C SER A 14 19.65 -10.99 -9.23
N GLU A 15 19.07 -11.56 -10.29
CA GLU A 15 19.71 -11.70 -11.61
C GLU A 15 19.65 -10.39 -12.44
N GLY A 16 19.07 -9.32 -11.92
CA GLY A 16 18.97 -8.02 -12.61
C GLY A 16 17.94 -7.99 -13.74
N LYS A 17 17.05 -9.00 -13.84
CA LYS A 17 15.98 -9.08 -14.84
C LYS A 17 14.79 -8.18 -14.52
N VAL A 18 14.67 -7.75 -13.26
CA VAL A 18 13.66 -6.79 -12.80
C VAL A 18 14.37 -5.53 -12.35
N HIS A 19 14.03 -4.38 -12.94
CA HIS A 19 14.59 -3.11 -12.53
C HIS A 19 14.01 -2.69 -11.16
N PRO A 20 14.81 -2.12 -10.23
CA PRO A 20 14.33 -1.74 -8.90
C PRO A 20 13.15 -0.77 -8.91
N LEU A 21 13.08 0.14 -9.89
CA LEU A 21 11.95 1.07 -10.00
C LEU A 21 10.65 0.36 -10.39
N ASP A 22 10.72 -0.59 -11.32
CA ASP A 22 9.56 -1.33 -11.79
C ASP A 22 8.97 -2.18 -10.66
N LEU A 23 9.85 -2.83 -9.88
CA LEU A 23 9.45 -3.57 -8.68
C LEU A 23 8.74 -2.66 -7.68
N LYS A 24 9.30 -1.48 -7.39
CA LYS A 24 8.70 -0.53 -6.46
C LYS A 24 7.33 -0.05 -6.92
N ASN A 25 7.20 0.28 -8.20
CA ASN A 25 5.94 0.75 -8.77
C ASN A 25 4.87 -0.34 -8.74
N ALA A 26 5.20 -1.56 -9.18
CA ALA A 26 4.28 -2.68 -9.16
C ALA A 26 3.79 -3.00 -7.74
N VAL A 27 4.70 -3.04 -6.75
CA VAL A 27 4.32 -3.27 -5.36
C VAL A 27 3.44 -2.14 -4.82
N ALA A 28 3.75 -0.88 -5.12
CA ALA A 28 2.94 0.25 -4.68
C ALA A 28 1.51 0.18 -5.25
N GLU A 29 1.37 -0.13 -6.54
CA GLU A 29 0.07 -0.28 -7.20
C GLU A 29 -0.74 -1.43 -6.60
N GLU A 30 -0.13 -2.61 -6.42
CA GLU A 30 -0.79 -3.77 -5.82
C GLU A 30 -1.23 -3.51 -4.38
N VAL A 31 -0.40 -2.85 -3.58
CA VAL A 31 -0.76 -2.45 -2.21
C VAL A 31 -1.92 -1.46 -2.20
N ILE A 32 -1.91 -0.47 -3.10
CA ILE A 32 -3.02 0.50 -3.22
C ILE A 32 -4.30 -0.23 -3.63
N ASN A 33 -4.24 -1.16 -4.58
CA ASN A 33 -5.40 -1.93 -5.04
C ASN A 33 -5.96 -2.81 -3.92
N TYR A 34 -5.09 -3.52 -3.20
CA TYR A 34 -5.46 -4.37 -2.08
C TYR A 34 -6.11 -3.57 -0.94
N LEU A 35 -5.55 -2.39 -0.63
CA LEU A 35 -6.05 -1.52 0.44
C LEU A 35 -7.18 -0.58 0.00
N ASN A 36 -7.50 -0.53 -1.30
CA ASN A 36 -8.52 0.36 -1.86
C ASN A 36 -9.86 0.37 -1.10
N PRO A 37 -10.47 -0.78 -0.71
CA PRO A 37 -11.72 -0.75 0.04
C PRO A 37 -11.57 -0.06 1.41
N ILE A 38 -10.42 -0.26 2.07
CA ILE A 38 -10.11 0.38 3.36
C ILE A 38 -9.88 1.88 3.15
N ILE A 39 -9.08 2.25 2.16
CA ILE A 39 -8.81 3.65 1.81
C ILE A 39 -10.12 4.39 1.54
N LYS A 40 -11.02 3.84 0.72
CA LYS A 40 -12.33 4.42 0.41
C LYS A 40 -13.23 4.54 1.63
N TRP A 41 -13.20 3.55 2.54
CA TRP A 41 -14.00 3.61 3.76
C TRP A 41 -13.60 4.78 4.67
N PHE A 42 -12.30 5.04 4.76
CA PHE A 42 -11.73 6.13 5.55
C PHE A 42 -11.73 7.50 4.87
N HIS A 43 -11.65 7.55 3.53
CA HIS A 43 -11.61 8.77 2.74
C HIS A 43 -12.92 8.95 1.97
N GLY A 44 -13.94 9.52 2.64
CA GLY A 44 -15.25 9.79 2.06
C GLY A 44 -16.34 8.77 2.41
N GLY A 45 -15.99 7.72 3.17
CA GLY A 45 -16.93 6.76 3.75
C GLY A 45 -17.25 7.03 5.23
N PRO A 46 -18.02 6.13 5.88
CA PRO A 46 -18.41 6.25 7.29
C PRO A 46 -17.23 6.37 8.27
N GLY A 47 -16.06 5.84 7.90
CA GLY A 47 -14.84 5.86 8.70
C GLY A 47 -14.16 7.22 8.82
N THR A 48 -14.54 8.19 7.98
CA THR A 48 -13.96 9.55 7.98
C THR A 48 -14.03 10.20 9.37
N ARG A 49 -15.16 10.02 10.08
CA ARG A 49 -15.37 10.55 11.44
C ARG A 49 -14.36 10.01 12.45
N LEU A 50 -13.94 8.76 12.32
CA LEU A 50 -12.94 8.18 13.23
C LEU A 50 -11.57 8.83 13.06
N LEU A 51 -11.20 9.23 11.83
CA LEU A 51 -9.96 9.96 11.59
C LEU A 51 -10.01 11.37 12.19
N GLU A 52 -11.15 12.04 12.08
CA GLU A 52 -11.38 13.36 12.69
C GLU A 52 -11.29 13.28 14.21
N ASP A 53 -11.97 12.31 14.82
CA ASP A 53 -11.94 12.07 16.27
C ASP A 53 -10.51 11.80 16.76
N MET A 54 -9.78 10.93 16.07
CA MET A 54 -8.38 10.63 16.39
C MET A 54 -7.49 11.88 16.29
N SER A 55 -7.63 12.66 15.22
CA SER A 55 -6.89 13.93 15.04
C SER A 55 -7.19 14.92 16.17
N ASN A 56 -8.45 15.04 16.59
CA ASN A 56 -8.84 15.93 17.68
C ASN A 56 -8.22 15.51 19.01
N ILE A 57 -8.21 14.21 19.33
CA ILE A 57 -7.54 13.68 20.53
C ILE A 57 -6.04 14.02 20.50
N MET A 58 -5.37 13.76 19.37
CA MET A 58 -3.93 14.00 19.24
C MET A 58 -3.54 15.49 19.35
N ARG A 59 -4.43 16.42 18.97
CA ARG A 59 -4.21 17.86 19.10
C ARG A 59 -4.33 18.36 20.55
N ILE A 60 -5.11 17.68 21.38
CA ILE A 60 -5.32 18.06 22.79
C ILE A 60 -4.13 17.62 23.65
N THR A 61 -3.41 16.56 23.27
CA THR A 61 -2.28 16.01 24.04
C THR A 61 -0.94 16.70 23.75
N ARG A 62 -0.87 17.65 22.82
CA ARG A 62 0.37 18.36 22.43
C ARG A 62 0.41 19.77 22.99
#